data_AF-A0A0D2S6Z5-F1
#
_entry.id   AF-A0A0D2S6Z5-F1
#
_cell.length_a   1.000
_cell.length_b   1.000
_cell.length_c   1.000
_cell.angle_alpha   90.00
_cell.angle_beta   90.00
_cell.angle_gamma   90.00
#
_symmetry.space_group_name_H-M   'P 1'
#
loop_
_entity.id
_entity.type
_entity.pdbx_description
1 polymer ?
#
loop_
_entity_poly.entity_id
_entity_poly.type
_entity_poly.pdbx_seq_one_letter_code
_entity_poly.pdbx_strand_id
1 'polypeptide(L)'
;MSREKLRRAALPPVQENIDKLEKAINEGNFYGAQQMYKSISARYVSAERYSEALDLLESGACLQLKHGQVTCGAELAFLFVDTLVKGKIPYNEDILDRVRKIYEVFPKVPLPSNMSDDEDVREFTEALGAAKTRLEGCSSFIRAAIKWSAEFGASRNGDPQLHAMLAEYIYSESTELNMAKVSYHFVRGNNPKKFASTLVNFMSKCYPDEDDIAIARAVLMYLSMGNLRDANCLMNELKRQVESQELDFPESDLVQFITFLLLTLERDALPLFNMLRVNYKSSIDREPAFNELLDEIAEKFYGVQRRNPLQGMFGDLFKMM
;
A
#
# COMPACT_ATOMS: atom_id res chain seq x y z
N MET A 1 -50.77 19.78 12.22
CA MET A 1 -50.66 18.32 12.01
C MET A 1 -49.21 17.97 11.79
N SER A 2 -48.53 17.67 12.90
CA SER A 2 -47.15 17.19 12.94
C SER A 2 -47.10 15.82 12.30
N ARG A 3 -46.40 15.68 11.17
CA ARG A 3 -45.92 14.37 10.71
C ARG A 3 -44.90 13.93 11.73
N GLU A 4 -45.36 13.21 12.75
CA GLU A 4 -44.53 12.33 13.55
C GLU A 4 -43.57 11.62 12.62
N LYS A 5 -42.28 11.82 12.87
CA LYS A 5 -41.18 11.04 12.32
C LYS A 5 -41.64 9.58 12.35
N LEU A 6 -41.93 9.04 11.16
CA LEU A 6 -42.21 7.63 10.94
C LEU A 6 -41.26 6.85 11.85
N ARG A 7 -41.85 6.15 12.83
CA ARG A 7 -41.18 5.28 13.79
C ARG A 7 -39.94 4.70 13.13
N ARG A 8 -38.73 5.10 13.57
CA ARG A 8 -37.48 4.41 13.23
C ARG A 8 -37.77 2.94 13.54
N ALA A 9 -38.05 2.13 12.53
CA ALA A 9 -38.36 0.71 12.73
C ALA A 9 -37.23 0.17 13.59
N ALA A 10 -37.56 -0.45 14.73
CA ALA A 10 -36.56 -0.99 15.64
C ALA A 10 -35.74 -2.01 14.85
N LEU A 11 -34.56 -1.60 14.38
CA LEU A 11 -33.67 -2.50 13.68
C LEU A 11 -33.18 -3.52 14.71
N PRO A 12 -33.24 -4.82 14.39
CA PRO A 12 -32.86 -5.86 15.33
C PRO A 12 -31.41 -5.68 15.81
N PRO A 13 -31.00 -6.34 16.90
CA PRO A 13 -29.60 -6.33 17.33
C PRO A 13 -28.67 -6.76 16.20
N VAL A 14 -27.49 -6.14 16.12
CA VAL A 14 -26.50 -6.46 15.07
C VAL A 14 -26.13 -7.94 15.07
N GLN A 15 -26.00 -8.54 16.25
CA GLN A 15 -25.65 -9.96 16.40
C GLN A 15 -26.66 -10.89 15.72
N GLU A 16 -27.96 -10.62 15.83
CA GLU A 16 -28.98 -11.46 15.20
C GLU A 16 -28.87 -11.45 13.67
N ASN A 17 -28.50 -10.30 13.10
CA ASN A 17 -28.25 -10.20 11.65
C ASN A 17 -26.93 -10.87 11.26
N ILE A 18 -25.88 -10.74 12.06
CA ILE A 18 -24.60 -11.43 11.84
C ILE A 18 -24.86 -12.94 11.80
N ASP A 19 -25.45 -13.53 12.84
CA ASP A 19 -25.67 -14.98 12.93
C ASP A 19 -26.46 -15.54 11.74
N LYS A 20 -27.49 -14.81 11.29
CA LYS A 20 -28.29 -15.18 10.11
C LYS A 20 -27.47 -15.16 8.82
N LEU A 21 -26.63 -14.15 8.64
CA LEU A 21 -25.79 -14.01 7.44
C LEU A 21 -24.61 -14.96 7.44
N GLU A 22 -24.03 -15.24 8.60
CA GLU A 22 -23.01 -16.27 8.74
C GLU A 22 -23.55 -17.64 8.34
N LYS A 23 -24.76 -17.98 8.78
CA LYS A 23 -25.44 -19.20 8.33
C LYS A 23 -25.63 -19.24 6.81
N ALA A 24 -26.08 -18.14 6.20
CA ALA A 24 -26.25 -18.07 4.74
C ALA A 24 -24.91 -18.26 3.98
N ILE A 25 -23.81 -17.73 4.51
CA ILE A 25 -22.47 -17.94 3.94
C ILE A 25 -22.05 -19.41 4.08
N ASN A 26 -22.27 -20.01 5.25
CA ASN A 26 -21.95 -21.43 5.49
C ASN A 26 -22.78 -22.39 4.61
N GLU A 27 -23.98 -21.97 4.20
CA GLU A 27 -24.83 -22.68 3.23
C GLU A 27 -24.40 -22.45 1.76
N GLY A 28 -23.32 -21.69 1.52
CA GLY A 28 -22.77 -21.42 0.19
C GLY A 28 -23.42 -20.25 -0.55
N ASN A 29 -24.35 -19.53 0.06
CA ASN A 29 -25.02 -18.38 -0.55
C ASN A 29 -24.19 -17.09 -0.40
N PHE A 30 -22.97 -17.10 -0.95
CA PHE A 30 -22.00 -16.01 -0.76
C PHE A 30 -22.47 -14.67 -1.33
N TYR A 31 -22.91 -14.64 -2.60
CA TYR A 31 -23.36 -13.41 -3.25
C TYR A 31 -24.65 -12.88 -2.64
N GLY A 32 -25.62 -13.76 -2.35
CA GLY A 32 -26.86 -13.36 -1.69
C GLY A 32 -26.60 -12.79 -0.30
N ALA A 33 -25.72 -13.43 0.49
CA ALA A 33 -25.29 -12.91 1.77
C ALA A 33 -24.63 -11.53 1.64
N GLN A 34 -23.74 -11.34 0.66
CA GLN A 34 -23.10 -10.05 0.39
C GLN A 34 -24.13 -8.92 0.14
N GLN A 35 -25.14 -9.16 -0.71
CA GLN A 35 -26.18 -8.16 -0.96
C GLN A 35 -27.01 -7.86 0.30
N MET A 36 -27.25 -8.86 1.15
CA MET A 36 -27.91 -8.66 2.43
C MET A 36 -27.03 -7.85 3.41
N TYR A 37 -25.72 -8.12 3.50
CA TYR A 37 -24.77 -7.31 4.27
C TYR A 37 -24.84 -5.83 3.86
N LYS A 38 -24.80 -5.55 2.54
CA LYS A 38 -24.90 -4.18 2.00
C LYS A 38 -26.23 -3.51 2.33
N SER A 39 -27.34 -4.24 2.17
CA SER A 39 -28.69 -3.70 2.43
C SER A 39 -28.89 -3.38 3.91
N ILE A 40 -28.50 -4.29 4.81
CA ILE A 40 -28.68 -4.12 6.26
C ILE A 40 -27.75 -3.04 6.81
N SER A 41 -26.48 -3.02 6.40
CA SER A 41 -25.54 -1.94 6.79
C SER A 41 -26.04 -0.56 6.35
N ALA A 42 -26.55 -0.42 5.12
CA ALA A 42 -27.14 0.83 4.65
C ALA A 42 -28.33 1.31 5.50
N ARG A 43 -29.14 0.37 6.02
CA ARG A 43 -30.23 0.69 6.95
C ARG A 43 -29.72 1.17 8.31
N TYR A 44 -28.67 0.56 8.84
CA TYR A 44 -28.02 1.03 10.07
C TYR A 44 -27.41 2.42 9.89
N VAL A 45 -26.70 2.65 8.78
CA VAL A 45 -26.13 3.97 8.43
C VAL A 45 -27.23 5.03 8.32
N SER A 46 -28.34 4.72 7.65
CA SER A 46 -29.49 5.64 7.53
C SER A 46 -30.16 5.95 8.88
N ALA A 47 -29.97 5.07 9.86
CA ALA A 47 -30.43 5.25 11.24
C ALA A 47 -29.37 5.87 12.16
N GLU A 48 -28.22 6.31 11.62
CA GLU A 48 -27.07 6.86 12.36
C GLU A 48 -26.43 5.86 13.35
N ARG A 49 -26.69 4.56 13.14
CA ARG A 49 -26.15 3.44 13.95
C ARG A 49 -24.85 2.91 13.33
N TYR A 50 -23.83 3.77 13.32
CA TYR A 50 -22.57 3.47 12.61
C TYR A 50 -21.79 2.32 13.24
N SER A 51 -21.77 2.19 14.57
CA SER A 51 -21.07 1.09 15.25
C SER A 51 -21.59 -0.26 14.76
N GLU A 52 -22.91 -0.45 14.75
CA GLU A 52 -23.53 -1.69 14.29
C GLU A 52 -23.33 -1.93 12.78
N ALA A 53 -23.30 -0.88 11.97
CA ALA A 53 -22.97 -1.01 10.56
C ALA A 53 -21.52 -1.52 10.37
N LEU A 54 -20.57 -0.97 11.13
CA LEU A 54 -19.16 -1.38 11.09
C LEU A 54 -18.96 -2.81 11.56
N ASP A 55 -19.61 -3.21 12.66
CA ASP A 55 -19.53 -4.58 13.20
C ASP A 55 -20.06 -5.62 12.21
N LEU A 56 -21.17 -5.28 11.55
CA LEU A 56 -21.75 -6.11 10.51
C LEU A 56 -20.82 -6.22 9.28
N LEU A 57 -20.26 -5.10 8.82
CA LEU A 57 -19.41 -5.06 7.62
C LEU A 57 -18.05 -5.75 7.86
N GLU A 58 -17.45 -5.58 9.04
CA GLU A 58 -16.23 -6.28 9.42
C GLU A 58 -16.44 -7.80 9.44
N SER A 59 -17.50 -8.27 10.11
CA SER A 59 -17.83 -9.70 10.15
C SER A 59 -18.02 -10.26 8.74
N GLY A 60 -18.84 -9.59 7.91
CA GLY A 60 -19.09 -10.00 6.54
C GLY A 60 -17.84 -10.01 5.67
N ALA A 61 -17.00 -8.98 5.75
CA ALA A 61 -15.73 -8.91 5.02
C ALA A 61 -14.80 -10.06 5.41
N CYS A 62 -14.55 -10.24 6.71
CA CYS A 62 -13.69 -11.33 7.20
C CYS A 62 -14.23 -12.70 6.80
N LEU A 63 -15.52 -12.95 6.94
CA LEU A 63 -16.09 -14.27 6.65
C LEU A 63 -16.02 -14.59 5.14
N GLN A 64 -16.40 -13.65 4.28
CA GLN A 64 -16.29 -13.85 2.82
C GLN A 64 -14.85 -14.11 2.38
N LEU A 65 -13.89 -13.33 2.90
CA LEU A 65 -12.46 -13.53 2.60
C LEU A 65 -11.95 -14.90 3.07
N LYS A 66 -12.36 -15.37 4.26
CA LYS A 66 -12.03 -16.73 4.76
C LYS A 66 -12.55 -17.86 3.86
N HIS A 67 -13.69 -17.65 3.21
CA HIS A 67 -14.26 -18.59 2.24
C HIS A 67 -13.69 -18.42 0.81
N GLY A 68 -12.64 -17.63 0.63
CA GLY A 68 -12.02 -17.38 -0.67
C GLY A 68 -12.85 -16.48 -1.59
N GLN A 69 -13.94 -15.88 -1.10
CA GLN A 69 -14.81 -14.99 -1.85
C GLN A 69 -14.24 -13.57 -1.88
N VAL A 70 -13.11 -13.42 -2.55
CA VAL A 70 -12.29 -12.19 -2.58
C VAL A 70 -13.10 -10.98 -3.00
N THR A 71 -13.82 -11.06 -4.12
CA THR A 71 -14.61 -9.94 -4.65
C THR A 71 -15.68 -9.51 -3.64
N CYS A 72 -16.40 -10.47 -3.05
CA CYS A 72 -17.44 -10.18 -2.07
C CYS A 72 -16.87 -9.54 -0.81
N GLY A 73 -15.79 -10.12 -0.27
CA GLY A 73 -15.13 -9.65 0.93
C GLY A 73 -14.46 -8.29 0.76
N ALA A 74 -13.79 -8.06 -0.36
CA ALA A 74 -13.15 -6.78 -0.67
C ALA A 74 -14.17 -5.64 -0.82
N GLU A 75 -15.32 -5.89 -1.44
CA GLU A 75 -16.39 -4.88 -1.55
C GLU A 75 -16.96 -4.51 -0.18
N LEU A 76 -17.15 -5.50 0.72
CA LEU A 76 -17.59 -5.24 2.09
C LEU A 76 -16.52 -4.51 2.91
N ALA A 77 -15.25 -4.86 2.73
CA ALA A 77 -14.12 -4.16 3.35
C ALA A 77 -14.02 -2.70 2.89
N PHE A 78 -14.22 -2.43 1.60
CA PHE A 78 -14.30 -1.07 1.09
C PHE A 78 -15.50 -0.31 1.69
N LEU A 79 -16.67 -0.95 1.75
CA LEU A 79 -17.87 -0.36 2.34
C LEU A 79 -17.72 -0.08 3.85
N PHE A 80 -16.92 -0.88 4.57
CA PHE A 80 -16.54 -0.60 5.94
C PHE A 80 -15.83 0.75 6.04
N VAL A 81 -14.83 1.02 5.20
CA VAL A 81 -14.12 2.31 5.19
C VAL A 81 -15.01 3.45 4.73
N ASP A 82 -15.83 3.26 3.70
CA ASP A 82 -16.81 4.26 3.27
C ASP A 82 -17.80 4.61 4.40
N THR A 83 -18.15 3.64 5.24
CA THR A 83 -18.96 3.85 6.44
C THR A 83 -18.22 4.68 7.49
N LEU A 84 -16.91 4.49 7.68
CA LEU A 84 -16.08 5.35 8.55
C LEU A 84 -16.12 6.81 8.08
N VAL A 85 -15.95 7.03 6.77
CA VAL A 85 -15.98 8.38 6.16
C VAL A 85 -17.37 9.01 6.32
N LYS A 86 -18.44 8.29 5.98
CA LYS A 86 -19.82 8.77 6.12
C LYS A 86 -20.21 9.08 7.56
N GLY A 87 -19.75 8.26 8.50
CA GLY A 87 -19.95 8.46 9.94
C GLY A 87 -19.03 9.52 10.54
N LYS A 88 -18.08 10.06 9.76
CA LYS A 88 -17.01 10.97 10.23
C LYS A 88 -16.29 10.40 11.45
N ILE A 89 -16.05 9.10 11.43
CA ILE A 89 -15.43 8.38 12.55
C ILE A 89 -13.95 8.82 12.62
N PRO A 90 -13.51 9.40 13.75
CA PRO A 90 -12.14 9.86 13.90
C PRO A 90 -11.17 8.68 13.85
N TYR A 91 -9.97 8.95 13.35
CA TYR A 91 -8.86 8.01 13.43
C TYR A 91 -8.49 7.74 14.89
N ASN A 92 -8.32 6.45 15.24
CA ASN A 92 -7.70 5.98 16.47
C ASN A 92 -7.17 4.54 16.27
N GLU A 93 -6.40 4.06 17.23
CA GLU A 93 -5.80 2.71 17.18
C GLU A 93 -6.86 1.60 17.16
N ASP A 94 -7.98 1.74 17.86
CA ASP A 94 -9.03 0.71 17.87
C ASP A 94 -9.67 0.51 16.48
N ILE A 95 -9.91 1.60 15.74
CA ILE A 95 -10.45 1.52 14.37
C ILE A 95 -9.36 1.02 13.40
N LEU A 96 -8.10 1.42 13.59
CA LEU A 96 -6.98 0.90 12.81
C LEU A 96 -6.84 -0.62 13.00
N ASP A 97 -6.99 -1.12 14.23
CA ASP A 97 -6.96 -2.55 14.53
C ASP A 97 -8.07 -3.32 13.79
N ARG A 98 -9.25 -2.72 13.62
CA ARG A 98 -10.33 -3.31 12.81
C ARG A 98 -9.96 -3.37 11.32
N VAL A 99 -9.36 -2.31 10.78
CA VAL A 99 -8.83 -2.31 9.40
C VAL A 99 -7.75 -3.37 9.23
N ARG A 100 -6.83 -3.49 10.21
CA ARG A 100 -5.77 -4.51 10.23
C ARG A 100 -6.35 -5.92 10.26
N LYS A 101 -7.35 -6.17 11.10
CA LYS A 101 -8.04 -7.47 11.19
C LYS A 101 -8.67 -7.87 9.86
N ILE A 102 -9.29 -6.95 9.12
CA ILE A 102 -9.82 -7.24 7.78
C ILE A 102 -8.67 -7.53 6.81
N TYR A 103 -7.61 -6.71 6.82
CA TYR A 103 -6.42 -6.89 5.99
C TYR A 103 -5.75 -8.26 6.18
N GLU A 104 -5.57 -8.70 7.42
CA GLU A 104 -4.90 -9.97 7.75
C GLU A 104 -5.60 -11.20 7.16
N VAL A 105 -6.89 -11.07 6.84
CA VAL A 105 -7.71 -12.15 6.28
C VAL A 105 -7.68 -12.15 4.75
N PHE A 106 -7.15 -11.11 4.10
CA PHE A 106 -6.99 -11.13 2.64
C PHE A 106 -6.08 -12.29 2.23
N PRO A 107 -6.52 -13.16 1.30
CA PRO A 107 -5.72 -14.32 0.92
C PRO A 107 -4.39 -13.89 0.30
N LYS A 108 -3.35 -14.66 0.60
CA LYS A 108 -2.02 -14.56 -0.01
C LYS A 108 -1.69 -15.91 -0.63
N VAL A 109 -1.84 -16.02 -1.94
CA VAL A 109 -1.77 -17.31 -2.65
C VAL A 109 -0.66 -17.23 -3.68
N PRO A 110 0.44 -17.99 -3.52
CA PRO A 110 1.51 -18.05 -4.50
C PRO A 110 1.00 -18.51 -5.87
N LEU A 111 1.62 -18.00 -6.94
CA LEU A 111 1.34 -18.49 -8.29
C LEU A 111 1.93 -19.90 -8.49
N PRO A 112 1.28 -20.74 -9.32
CA PRO A 112 1.86 -22.01 -9.75
C PRO A 112 3.19 -21.78 -10.49
N SER A 113 4.21 -22.60 -10.22
CA SER A 113 5.57 -22.42 -10.72
C SER A 113 6.05 -23.47 -11.73
N ASN A 114 5.30 -24.55 -11.98
CA ASN A 114 5.65 -25.59 -12.95
C ASN A 114 4.61 -25.62 -14.07
N MET A 115 5.07 -25.56 -15.32
CA MET A 115 4.25 -25.56 -16.53
C MET A 115 4.80 -26.62 -17.49
N SER A 116 4.13 -27.76 -17.60
CA SER A 116 4.55 -28.87 -18.47
C SER A 116 3.54 -29.15 -19.58
N ASP A 117 2.24 -28.95 -19.36
CA ASP A 117 1.16 -29.35 -20.27
C ASP A 117 0.10 -28.25 -20.50
N ASP A 118 -0.75 -28.40 -21.53
CA ASP A 118 -1.79 -27.41 -21.90
C ASP A 118 -2.85 -27.17 -20.81
N GLU A 119 -3.11 -28.16 -19.94
CA GLU A 119 -4.01 -28.01 -18.79
C GLU A 119 -3.41 -27.05 -17.73
N ASP A 120 -2.07 -27.05 -17.59
CA ASP A 120 -1.33 -26.13 -16.72
C ASP A 120 -1.47 -24.69 -17.21
N VAL A 121 -1.59 -24.45 -18.51
CA VAL A 121 -1.78 -23.10 -19.11
C VAL A 121 -3.11 -22.47 -18.71
N ARG A 122 -4.20 -23.26 -18.71
CA ARG A 122 -5.52 -22.78 -18.28
C ARG A 122 -5.51 -22.47 -16.78
N GLU A 123 -5.01 -23.40 -15.97
CA GLU A 123 -4.94 -23.22 -14.51
C GLU A 123 -4.09 -22.00 -14.13
N PHE A 124 -2.95 -21.80 -14.80
CA PHE A 124 -2.11 -20.62 -14.60
C PHE A 124 -2.83 -19.32 -14.97
N THR A 125 -3.57 -19.30 -16.09
CA THR A 125 -4.33 -18.12 -16.52
C THR A 125 -5.42 -17.77 -15.51
N GLU A 126 -6.11 -18.77 -14.96
CA GLU A 126 -7.10 -18.59 -13.90
C GLU A 126 -6.46 -18.10 -12.60
N ALA A 127 -5.32 -18.67 -12.19
CA ALA A 127 -4.56 -18.24 -11.03
C ALA A 127 -4.07 -16.79 -11.17
N LEU A 128 -3.62 -16.39 -12.36
CA LEU A 128 -3.24 -15.01 -12.69
C LEU A 128 -4.43 -14.05 -12.55
N GLY A 129 -5.60 -14.42 -13.07
CA GLY A 129 -6.83 -13.64 -12.90
C GLY A 129 -7.26 -13.50 -11.43
N ALA A 130 -7.15 -14.58 -10.66
CA ALA A 130 -7.43 -14.57 -9.23
C ALA A 130 -6.43 -13.69 -8.46
N ALA A 131 -5.13 -13.75 -8.78
CA ALA A 131 -4.10 -12.90 -8.17
C ALA A 131 -4.36 -11.41 -8.45
N LYS A 132 -4.68 -11.05 -9.70
CA LYS A 132 -5.06 -9.66 -10.05
C LYS A 132 -6.30 -9.20 -9.28
N THR A 133 -7.31 -10.06 -9.13
CA THR A 133 -8.52 -9.75 -8.36
C THR A 133 -8.23 -9.50 -6.88
N ARG A 134 -7.37 -10.34 -6.27
CA ARG A 134 -6.91 -10.15 -4.89
C ARG A 134 -6.16 -8.85 -4.69
N LEU A 135 -5.18 -8.59 -5.57
CA LEU A 135 -4.37 -7.39 -5.55
C LEU A 135 -5.24 -6.13 -5.63
N GLU A 136 -6.17 -6.07 -6.57
CA GLU A 136 -7.04 -4.91 -6.76
C GLU A 136 -8.00 -4.73 -5.57
N GLY A 137 -8.63 -5.81 -5.10
CA GLY A 137 -9.55 -5.75 -3.97
C GLY A 137 -8.89 -5.24 -2.69
N CYS A 138 -7.72 -5.79 -2.34
CA CYS A 138 -6.96 -5.36 -1.16
C CYS A 138 -6.43 -3.93 -1.34
N SER A 139 -5.87 -3.60 -2.51
CA SER A 139 -5.32 -2.27 -2.79
C SER A 139 -6.39 -1.18 -2.70
N SER A 140 -7.58 -1.42 -3.26
CA SER A 140 -8.70 -0.49 -3.18
C SER A 140 -9.13 -0.25 -1.73
N PHE A 141 -9.28 -1.32 -0.94
CA PHE A 141 -9.61 -1.25 0.48
C PHE A 141 -8.57 -0.44 1.28
N ILE A 142 -7.28 -0.76 1.16
CA ILE A 142 -6.25 -0.07 1.95
C ILE A 142 -6.02 1.36 1.46
N ARG A 143 -6.11 1.66 0.15
CA ARG A 143 -6.06 3.04 -0.35
C ARG A 143 -7.21 3.88 0.20
N ALA A 144 -8.42 3.31 0.29
CA ALA A 144 -9.54 3.98 0.94
C ALA A 144 -9.24 4.25 2.41
N ALA A 145 -8.67 3.27 3.14
CA ALA A 145 -8.31 3.42 4.54
C ALA A 145 -7.23 4.49 4.76
N ILE A 146 -6.20 4.55 3.89
CA ILE A 146 -5.18 5.60 3.89
C ILE A 146 -5.85 6.97 3.76
N LYS A 147 -6.74 7.14 2.78
CA LYS A 147 -7.46 8.41 2.57
C LYS A 147 -8.32 8.79 3.79
N TRP A 148 -9.08 7.84 4.34
CA TRP A 148 -9.85 8.06 5.56
C TRP A 148 -8.95 8.50 6.72
N SER A 149 -7.86 7.79 6.98
CA SER A 149 -6.95 8.13 8.08
C SER A 149 -6.33 9.52 7.91
N ALA A 150 -6.06 9.94 6.67
CA ALA A 150 -5.53 11.28 6.37
C ALA A 150 -6.54 12.38 6.66
N GLU A 151 -7.81 12.15 6.31
CA GLU A 151 -8.90 13.10 6.47
C GLU A 151 -9.37 13.20 7.92
N PHE A 152 -9.30 12.11 8.69
CA PHE A 152 -9.92 11.99 10.01
C PHE A 152 -8.94 11.87 11.18
N GLY A 153 -7.64 12.16 11.00
CA GLY A 153 -6.77 12.54 12.12
C GLY A 153 -5.46 11.78 12.33
N ALA A 154 -4.98 10.96 11.38
CA ALA A 154 -3.67 10.30 11.50
C ALA A 154 -2.50 11.23 11.12
N SER A 155 -2.31 11.46 9.83
CA SER A 155 -1.29 12.36 9.29
C SER A 155 -1.75 12.92 7.94
N ARG A 156 -1.14 14.00 7.44
CA ARG A 156 -1.51 14.58 6.13
C ARG A 156 -1.52 13.56 4.98
N ASN A 157 -0.68 12.52 5.06
CA ASN A 157 -0.55 11.50 4.02
C ASN A 157 -1.23 10.18 4.40
N GLY A 158 -1.98 10.15 5.50
CA GLY A 158 -2.56 8.93 6.06
C GLY A 158 -1.65 8.23 7.06
N ASP A 159 -2.16 7.17 7.66
CA ASP A 159 -1.42 6.38 8.64
C ASP A 159 -0.25 5.60 7.99
N PRO A 160 0.99 5.70 8.51
CA PRO A 160 2.14 4.99 7.98
C PRO A 160 2.03 3.44 8.03
N GLN A 161 1.32 2.87 9.00
CA GLN A 161 1.16 1.41 9.06
C GLN A 161 0.33 0.90 7.88
N LEU A 162 -0.74 1.62 7.51
CA LEU A 162 -1.54 1.30 6.32
C LEU A 162 -0.71 1.33 5.03
N HIS A 163 0.21 2.31 4.92
CA HIS A 163 1.17 2.36 3.83
C HIS A 163 2.09 1.13 3.79
N ALA A 164 2.67 0.74 4.93
CA ALA A 164 3.50 -0.47 5.01
C ALA A 164 2.72 -1.74 4.63
N MET A 165 1.49 -1.90 5.14
CA MET A 165 0.60 -3.02 4.80
C MET A 165 0.34 -3.12 3.30
N LEU A 166 0.03 -2.00 2.65
CA LEU A 166 -0.22 -1.98 1.21
C LEU A 166 1.04 -2.30 0.40
N ALA A 167 2.19 -1.76 0.80
CA ALA A 167 3.47 -2.04 0.13
C ALA A 167 3.82 -3.54 0.19
N GLU A 168 3.65 -4.15 1.37
CA GLU A 168 3.88 -5.57 1.57
C GLU A 168 2.95 -6.43 0.73
N TYR A 169 1.65 -6.10 0.68
CA TYR A 169 0.67 -6.87 -0.09
C TYR A 169 0.90 -6.75 -1.61
N ILE A 170 1.21 -5.53 -2.10
CA ILE A 170 1.58 -5.32 -3.51
C ILE A 170 2.80 -6.17 -3.83
N TYR A 171 3.84 -6.15 -2.99
CA TYR A 171 5.04 -6.93 -3.25
C TYR A 171 4.78 -8.44 -3.27
N SER A 172 3.95 -8.96 -2.35
CA SER A 172 3.71 -10.41 -2.25
C SER A 172 2.77 -10.96 -3.31
N GLU A 173 1.75 -10.19 -3.73
CA GLU A 173 0.70 -10.68 -4.63
C GLU A 173 0.78 -10.14 -6.06
N SER A 174 1.74 -9.25 -6.38
CA SER A 174 1.91 -8.76 -7.76
C SER A 174 2.49 -9.85 -8.66
N THR A 175 1.82 -10.10 -9.76
CA THR A 175 2.30 -11.01 -10.82
C THR A 175 3.33 -10.33 -11.72
N GLU A 176 3.22 -9.01 -11.87
CA GLU A 176 4.17 -8.14 -12.56
C GLU A 176 4.68 -7.12 -11.54
N LEU A 177 5.87 -7.37 -11.00
CA LEU A 177 6.36 -6.61 -9.86
C LEU A 177 6.80 -5.21 -10.28
N ASN A 178 6.06 -4.20 -9.81
CA ASN A 178 6.43 -2.80 -9.99
C ASN A 178 7.02 -2.22 -8.69
N MET A 179 8.35 -2.22 -8.61
CA MET A 179 9.05 -1.70 -7.44
C MET A 179 8.87 -0.20 -7.21
N ALA A 180 8.46 0.59 -8.21
CA ALA A 180 8.12 1.99 -8.00
C ALA A 180 6.86 2.15 -7.14
N LYS A 181 5.82 1.35 -7.40
CA LYS A 181 4.59 1.33 -6.59
C LYS A 181 4.83 0.82 -5.17
N VAL A 182 5.63 -0.24 -5.04
CA VAL A 182 6.03 -0.78 -3.73
C VAL A 182 6.82 0.27 -2.94
N SER A 183 7.82 0.90 -3.57
CA SER A 183 8.62 1.95 -2.94
C SER A 183 7.78 3.15 -2.51
N TYR A 184 6.82 3.57 -3.35
CA TYR A 184 5.90 4.68 -3.05
C TYR A 184 5.19 4.51 -1.72
N HIS A 185 4.70 3.30 -1.42
CA HIS A 185 4.04 3.02 -0.17
C HIS A 185 5.04 2.83 0.98
N PHE A 186 6.13 2.08 0.79
CA PHE A 186 7.10 1.88 1.87
C PHE A 186 7.73 3.17 2.40
N VAL A 187 8.08 4.13 1.55
CA VAL A 187 8.69 5.40 2.00
C VAL A 187 7.74 6.30 2.80
N ARG A 188 6.43 6.05 2.69
CA ARG A 188 5.39 6.68 3.52
C ARG A 188 5.02 5.81 4.73
N GLY A 189 5.58 4.61 4.81
CA GLY A 189 5.41 3.71 5.93
C GLY A 189 6.35 4.02 7.09
N ASN A 190 6.24 3.22 8.15
CA ASN A 190 7.02 3.35 9.38
C ASN A 190 8.04 2.22 9.59
N ASN A 191 8.29 1.40 8.57
CA ASN A 191 9.12 0.19 8.70
C ASN A 191 10.22 0.11 7.63
N PRO A 192 11.28 0.94 7.74
CA PRO A 192 12.41 0.91 6.80
C PRO A 192 13.13 -0.45 6.81
N LYS A 193 13.08 -1.21 7.90
CA LYS A 193 13.69 -2.54 7.98
C LYS A 193 12.97 -3.56 7.11
N LYS A 194 11.64 -3.55 7.14
CA LYS A 194 10.83 -4.39 6.26
C LYS A 194 11.03 -3.99 4.80
N PHE A 195 11.15 -2.70 4.51
CA PHE A 195 11.45 -2.25 3.15
C PHE A 195 12.82 -2.76 2.67
N ALA A 196 13.85 -2.73 3.52
CA ALA A 196 15.14 -3.34 3.22
C ALA A 196 15.00 -4.85 2.92
N SER A 197 14.26 -5.61 3.75
CA SER A 197 13.99 -7.03 3.49
C SER A 197 13.28 -7.26 2.16
N THR A 198 12.34 -6.40 1.79
CA THR A 198 11.67 -6.47 0.49
C THR A 198 12.64 -6.22 -0.67
N LEU A 199 13.56 -5.26 -0.54
CA LEU A 199 14.60 -5.00 -1.54
C LEU A 199 15.56 -6.20 -1.66
N VAL A 200 16.04 -6.77 -0.56
CA VAL A 200 16.90 -7.98 -0.61
C VAL A 200 16.20 -9.15 -1.28
N ASN A 201 14.93 -9.39 -0.96
CA ASN A 201 14.14 -10.43 -1.62
C ASN A 201 13.88 -10.14 -3.10
N PHE A 202 13.88 -8.86 -3.51
CA PHE A 202 13.77 -8.47 -4.92
C PHE A 202 15.08 -8.71 -5.67
N MET A 203 16.22 -8.39 -5.06
CA MET A 203 17.55 -8.59 -5.65
C MET A 203 17.79 -10.04 -6.10
N SER A 204 17.31 -11.02 -5.32
CA SER A 204 17.46 -12.44 -5.66
C SER A 204 16.55 -12.92 -6.80
N LYS A 205 15.64 -12.07 -7.31
CA LYS A 205 14.61 -12.44 -8.30
C LYS A 205 14.62 -11.55 -9.54
N CYS A 206 15.25 -10.38 -9.48
CA CYS A 206 15.25 -9.42 -10.57
C CYS A 206 16.32 -9.74 -11.61
N TYR A 207 16.23 -9.10 -12.77
CA TYR A 207 17.33 -9.15 -13.72
C TYR A 207 18.54 -8.33 -13.19
N PRO A 208 19.76 -8.65 -13.63
CA PRO A 208 20.91 -7.78 -13.40
C PRO A 208 20.58 -6.34 -13.83
N ASP A 209 21.09 -5.35 -13.09
CA ASP A 209 20.86 -3.92 -13.32
C ASP A 209 19.45 -3.40 -12.96
N GLU A 210 18.56 -4.20 -12.37
CA GLU A 210 17.27 -3.72 -11.83
C GLU A 210 17.33 -3.41 -10.33
N ASP A 211 18.20 -4.11 -9.61
CA ASP A 211 18.41 -3.99 -8.17
C ASP A 211 18.96 -2.62 -7.79
N ASP A 212 19.99 -2.13 -8.48
CA ASP A 212 20.57 -0.82 -8.21
C ASP A 212 19.59 0.32 -8.45
N ILE A 213 18.74 0.23 -9.48
CA ILE A 213 17.65 1.15 -9.74
C ILE A 213 16.62 1.08 -8.60
N ALA A 214 16.24 -0.11 -8.13
CA ALA A 214 15.30 -0.25 -7.02
C ALA A 214 15.83 0.37 -5.72
N ILE A 215 17.12 0.14 -5.40
CA ILE A 215 17.80 0.72 -4.25
C ILE A 215 17.87 2.24 -4.37
N ALA A 216 18.31 2.76 -5.52
CA ALA A 216 18.40 4.19 -5.76
C ALA A 216 17.04 4.87 -5.64
N ARG A 217 16.00 4.29 -6.23
CA ARG A 217 14.62 4.79 -6.12
C ARG A 217 14.18 4.88 -4.66
N ALA A 218 14.37 3.82 -3.89
CA ALA A 218 13.98 3.77 -2.49
C ALA A 218 14.65 4.88 -1.67
N VAL A 219 15.97 5.06 -1.82
CA VAL A 219 16.73 6.09 -1.11
C VAL A 219 16.31 7.49 -1.58
N LEU A 220 16.28 7.73 -2.90
CA LEU A 220 15.92 9.04 -3.45
C LEU A 220 14.50 9.45 -3.06
N MET A 221 13.54 8.53 -2.96
CA MET A 221 12.18 8.84 -2.53
C MET A 221 12.10 9.23 -1.04
N TYR A 222 12.86 8.59 -0.14
CA TYR A 222 12.95 9.06 1.25
C TYR A 222 13.57 10.46 1.33
N LEU A 223 14.65 10.69 0.59
CA LEU A 223 15.32 11.99 0.54
C LEU A 223 14.40 13.06 -0.07
N SER A 224 13.64 12.75 -1.12
CA SER A 224 12.70 13.70 -1.73
C SER A 224 11.55 14.08 -0.79
N MET A 225 11.33 13.32 0.29
CA MET A 225 10.42 13.67 1.39
C MET A 225 11.11 14.46 2.51
N GLY A 226 12.43 14.58 2.49
CA GLY A 226 13.26 15.21 3.54
C GLY A 226 13.65 14.23 4.65
N ASN A 227 13.46 12.92 4.44
CA ASN A 227 13.68 11.90 5.46
C ASN A 227 15.07 11.26 5.32
N LEU A 228 16.11 12.02 5.65
CA LEU A 228 17.50 11.53 5.62
C LEU A 228 17.74 10.40 6.63
N ARG A 229 17.02 10.42 7.76
CA ARG A 229 17.15 9.41 8.82
C ARG A 229 16.79 8.01 8.28
N ASP A 230 15.60 7.87 7.70
CA ASP A 230 15.14 6.56 7.25
C ASP A 230 15.80 6.15 5.93
N ALA A 231 16.23 7.10 5.10
CA ALA A 231 17.10 6.82 3.94
C ALA A 231 18.41 6.12 4.37
N ASN A 232 19.08 6.65 5.40
CA ASN A 232 20.29 6.03 5.96
C ASN A 232 19.97 4.70 6.66
N CYS A 233 18.87 4.63 7.41
CA CYS A 233 18.44 3.37 8.06
C CYS A 233 18.19 2.27 7.02
N LEU A 234 17.53 2.59 5.90
CA LEU A 234 17.28 1.67 4.80
C LEU A 234 18.59 1.13 4.23
N MET A 235 19.53 2.02 3.88
CA MET A 235 20.80 1.64 3.28
C MET A 235 21.64 0.75 4.21
N ASN A 236 21.69 1.07 5.50
CA ASN A 236 22.41 0.28 6.50
C ASN A 236 21.79 -1.10 6.69
N GLU A 237 20.46 -1.17 6.82
CA GLU A 237 19.76 -2.42 7.01
C GLU A 237 19.83 -3.31 5.76
N LEU A 238 19.78 -2.72 4.57
CA LEU A 238 19.95 -3.42 3.30
C LEU A 238 21.32 -4.11 3.25
N LYS A 239 22.41 -3.35 3.48
CA LYS A 239 23.78 -3.91 3.52
C LYS A 239 23.91 -5.03 4.55
N ARG A 240 23.39 -4.80 5.77
CA ARG A 240 23.40 -5.80 6.85
C ARG A 240 22.68 -7.08 6.45
N GLN A 241 21.52 -6.98 5.80
CA GLN A 241 20.74 -8.14 5.39
C GLN A 241 21.37 -8.90 4.23
N VAL A 242 21.94 -8.19 3.25
CA VAL A 242 22.69 -8.78 2.13
C VAL A 242 23.89 -9.57 2.64
N GLU A 243 24.68 -9.00 3.54
CA GLU A 243 25.81 -9.67 4.20
C GLU A 243 25.33 -10.91 4.99
N SER A 244 24.27 -10.78 5.78
CA SER A 244 23.74 -11.91 6.57
C SER A 244 23.17 -13.07 5.75
N GLN A 245 22.83 -12.82 4.49
CA GLN A 245 22.30 -13.81 3.56
C GLN A 245 23.36 -14.29 2.56
N GLU A 246 24.62 -13.86 2.72
CA GLU A 246 25.73 -14.19 1.81
C GLU A 246 25.43 -13.87 0.34
N LEU A 247 24.69 -12.76 0.12
CA LEU A 247 24.37 -12.25 -1.21
C LEU A 247 25.39 -11.18 -1.63
N ASP A 248 25.56 -11.01 -2.94
CA ASP A 248 26.39 -9.94 -3.49
C ASP A 248 25.63 -8.61 -3.44
N PHE A 249 26.27 -7.57 -2.89
CA PHE A 249 25.74 -6.21 -2.93
C PHE A 249 26.05 -5.57 -4.28
N PRO A 250 25.13 -4.82 -4.91
CA PRO A 250 25.37 -4.31 -6.26
C PRO A 250 26.49 -3.26 -6.27
N GLU A 251 27.57 -3.55 -6.97
CA GLU A 251 28.74 -2.67 -7.12
C GLU A 251 28.60 -1.80 -8.39
N SER A 252 27.58 -0.94 -8.44
CA SER A 252 27.34 -0.05 -9.58
C SER A 252 27.66 1.42 -9.29
N ASP A 253 27.94 2.18 -10.34
CA ASP A 253 28.09 3.64 -10.26
C ASP A 253 26.85 4.31 -9.65
N LEU A 254 25.66 3.75 -9.87
CA LEU A 254 24.42 4.27 -9.30
C LEU A 254 24.37 4.05 -7.78
N VAL A 255 24.75 2.87 -7.30
CA VAL A 255 24.84 2.60 -5.85
C VAL A 255 25.93 3.45 -5.19
N GLN A 256 27.05 3.67 -5.89
CA GLN A 256 28.11 4.55 -5.41
C GLN A 256 27.63 6.00 -5.32
N PHE A 257 26.92 6.50 -6.34
CA PHE A 257 26.26 7.81 -6.31
C PHE A 257 25.36 7.95 -5.09
N ILE A 258 24.51 6.96 -4.81
CA ILE A 258 23.59 6.98 -3.66
C ILE A 258 24.37 7.03 -2.33
N THR A 259 25.45 6.25 -2.23
CA THR A 259 26.31 6.25 -1.03
C THR A 259 26.93 7.63 -0.80
N PHE A 260 27.48 8.27 -1.84
CA PHE A 260 28.05 9.61 -1.73
C PHE A 260 26.99 10.69 -1.51
N LEU A 261 25.80 10.53 -2.10
CA LEU A 261 24.69 11.45 -1.90
C LEU A 261 24.24 11.48 -0.43
N LEU A 262 24.09 10.31 0.20
CA LEU A 262 23.72 10.21 1.62
C LEU A 262 24.73 10.96 2.51
N LEU A 263 26.03 10.74 2.30
CA LEU A 263 27.11 11.43 3.04
C LEU A 263 27.15 12.94 2.77
N THR A 264 26.81 13.35 1.55
CA THR A 264 26.77 14.76 1.15
C THR A 264 25.65 15.51 1.86
N LEU A 265 24.46 14.89 1.98
CA LEU A 265 23.29 15.49 2.61
C LEU A 265 23.38 15.61 4.15
N GLU A 266 24.39 15.02 4.78
CA GLU A 266 24.70 15.26 6.19
C GLU A 266 25.29 16.66 6.46
N ARG A 267 25.64 17.39 5.40
CA ARG A 267 26.38 18.65 5.46
C ARG A 267 25.73 19.68 4.52
N ASP A 268 25.97 20.95 4.78
CA ASP A 268 25.62 22.01 3.82
C ASP A 268 26.65 22.01 2.66
N ALA A 269 26.45 21.13 1.69
CA ALA A 269 27.41 20.82 0.64
C ALA A 269 26.80 20.85 -0.78
N LEU A 270 25.99 21.87 -1.10
CA LEU A 270 25.38 22.04 -2.42
C LEU A 270 26.37 21.93 -3.61
N PRO A 271 27.61 22.49 -3.56
CA PRO A 271 28.57 22.31 -4.65
C PRO A 271 28.92 20.84 -4.90
N LEU A 272 29.08 20.04 -3.83
CA LEU A 272 29.35 18.61 -3.94
C LEU A 272 28.13 17.85 -4.48
N PHE A 273 26.93 18.20 -4.02
CA PHE A 273 25.69 17.63 -4.56
C PHE A 273 25.59 17.84 -6.09
N ASN A 274 25.87 19.06 -6.57
CA ASN A 274 25.87 19.36 -8.01
C ASN A 274 26.96 18.60 -8.77
N MET A 275 28.16 18.47 -8.18
CA MET A 275 29.25 17.67 -8.76
C MET A 275 28.83 16.20 -8.91
N LEU A 276 28.20 15.61 -7.90
CA LEU A 276 27.71 14.23 -7.96
C LEU A 276 26.68 14.05 -9.09
N ARG A 277 25.72 14.98 -9.24
CA ARG A 277 24.73 14.93 -10.33
C ARG A 277 25.38 14.96 -11.72
N VAL A 278 26.45 15.72 -11.90
CA VAL A 278 27.18 15.81 -13.18
C VAL A 278 27.99 14.55 -13.43
N ASN A 279 28.75 14.08 -12.43
CA ASN A 279 29.67 12.96 -12.57
C ASN A 279 28.94 11.62 -12.78
N TYR A 280 27.77 11.45 -12.16
CA TYR A 280 26.98 10.21 -12.23
C TYR A 280 25.80 10.33 -13.20
N LYS A 281 25.81 11.32 -14.10
CA LYS A 281 24.66 11.63 -14.98
C LYS A 281 24.20 10.41 -15.80
N SER A 282 25.14 9.66 -16.38
CA SER A 282 24.82 8.46 -17.17
C SER A 282 24.08 7.39 -16.38
N SER A 283 24.41 7.25 -15.09
CA SER A 283 23.78 6.27 -14.19
C SER A 283 22.42 6.77 -13.70
N ILE A 284 22.28 8.06 -13.44
CA ILE A 284 21.03 8.70 -13.02
C ILE A 284 19.99 8.69 -14.16
N ASP A 285 20.41 8.98 -15.39
CA ASP A 285 19.52 9.09 -16.55
C ASP A 285 18.90 7.74 -16.99
N ARG A 286 19.36 6.60 -16.44
CA ARG A 286 18.71 5.29 -16.62
C ARG A 286 17.25 5.30 -16.17
N GLU A 287 16.92 6.15 -15.20
CA GLU A 287 15.56 6.37 -14.71
C GLU A 287 15.27 7.88 -14.70
N PRO A 288 14.56 8.42 -15.71
CA PRO A 288 14.29 9.85 -15.83
C PRO A 288 13.66 10.47 -14.57
N ALA A 289 12.84 9.71 -13.82
CA ALA A 289 12.21 10.16 -12.59
C ALA A 289 13.23 10.53 -11.48
N PHE A 290 14.46 10.02 -11.53
CA PHE A 290 15.49 10.36 -10.54
C PHE A 290 15.92 11.82 -10.60
N ASN A 291 15.93 12.42 -11.80
CA ASN A 291 16.24 13.85 -11.93
C ASN A 291 15.18 14.71 -11.22
N GLU A 292 13.91 14.33 -11.29
CA GLU A 292 12.83 15.02 -10.58
C GLU A 292 12.97 14.87 -9.06
N LEU A 293 13.26 13.65 -8.58
CA LEU A 293 13.53 13.39 -7.15
C LEU A 293 14.72 14.22 -6.65
N LEU A 294 15.80 14.31 -7.43
CA LEU A 294 16.98 15.10 -7.10
C LEU A 294 16.69 16.60 -7.04
N ASP A 295 15.77 17.10 -7.87
CA ASP A 295 15.33 18.49 -7.77
C ASP A 295 14.51 18.73 -6.50
N GLU A 296 13.65 17.80 -6.07
CA GLU A 296 12.95 17.93 -4.77
C GLU A 296 13.93 17.83 -3.59
N ILE A 297 14.97 17.01 -3.70
CA ILE A 297 16.03 16.89 -2.70
C ILE A 297 16.80 18.21 -2.59
N ALA A 298 17.18 18.81 -3.72
CA ALA A 298 17.88 20.09 -3.73
C ALA A 298 17.04 21.21 -3.09
N GLU A 299 15.73 21.21 -3.36
CA GLU A 299 14.78 22.13 -2.73
C GLU A 299 14.70 21.92 -1.22
N LYS A 300 14.54 20.67 -0.76
CA LYS A 300 14.35 20.36 0.66
C LYS A 300 15.60 20.52 1.52
N PHE A 301 16.77 20.16 1.01
CA PHE A 301 18.01 20.17 1.79
C PHE A 301 18.83 21.45 1.62
N TYR A 302 18.70 22.14 0.49
CA TYR A 302 19.52 23.32 0.17
C TYR A 302 18.70 24.57 -0.21
N GLY A 303 17.36 24.49 -0.22
CA GLY A 303 16.50 25.63 -0.57
C GLY A 303 16.58 26.05 -2.03
N VAL A 304 17.07 25.18 -2.92
CA VAL A 304 17.20 25.49 -4.35
C VAL A 304 15.81 25.53 -4.99
N GLN A 305 15.45 26.66 -5.60
CA GLN A 305 14.18 26.76 -6.31
C GLN A 305 14.19 25.96 -7.61
N ARG A 306 13.11 25.22 -7.88
CA ARG A 306 12.95 24.46 -9.12
C ARG A 306 12.93 25.41 -10.32
N ARG A 307 13.64 25.03 -11.38
CA ARG A 307 13.69 25.80 -12.63
C ARG A 307 12.35 25.87 -13.36
N ASN A 308 11.47 24.85 -13.20
CA ASN A 308 10.13 24.82 -13.80
C ASN A 308 9.07 24.23 -12.84
N PRO A 309 8.16 25.04 -12.28
CA PRO A 309 7.11 24.58 -11.37
C PRO A 309 6.15 23.55 -12.00
N LEU A 310 5.92 23.65 -13.32
CA LEU A 310 4.99 22.77 -14.05
C LEU A 310 5.51 21.34 -14.22
N GLN A 311 6.82 21.12 -14.13
CA GLN A 311 7.41 19.78 -14.23
C GLN A 311 7.15 18.96 -12.96
N GLY A 312 7.01 19.61 -11.79
CA GLY A 312 6.62 18.95 -10.54
C GLY A 312 5.18 18.44 -10.51
N MET A 313 4.28 19.00 -11.33
CA MET A 313 2.89 18.52 -11.43
C MET A 313 2.77 17.16 -12.13
N PHE A 314 3.73 16.78 -12.97
CA PHE A 314 3.75 15.45 -13.60
C PHE A 314 4.19 14.36 -12.61
N GLY A 315 5.08 14.68 -11.66
CA GLY A 315 5.51 13.76 -10.61
C GLY A 315 4.36 13.28 -9.72
N ASP A 316 3.38 14.14 -9.41
CA ASP A 316 2.16 13.73 -8.66
C ASP A 316 1.22 12.85 -9.50
N LEU A 317 1.21 13.01 -10.83
CA LEU A 317 0.43 12.18 -11.75
C LEU A 317 1.06 10.79 -11.93
N PHE A 318 2.39 10.70 -12.01
CA PHE A 318 3.13 9.43 -12.05
C PHE A 318 3.15 8.70 -10.69
N LYS A 319 3.05 9.45 -9.58
CA LYS A 319 2.84 8.88 -8.23
C LYS A 319 1.42 8.29 -8.04
N MET A 320 0.46 8.63 -8.92
CA MET A 320 -0.93 8.16 -8.88
C MET A 320 -1.26 7.02 -9.87
N MET A 321 -0.37 6.67 -10.80
CA MET A 321 -0.54 5.56 -11.75
C MET A 321 0.17 4.29 -11.31
#